data_AF-A0AAU8S8W0-F1
#
_entry.id   AF-A0AAU8S8W0-F1
#
_cell.length_a   1.000
_cell.length_b   1.000
_cell.length_c   1.000
_cell.angle_alpha   90.00
_cell.angle_beta   90.00
_cell.angle_gamma   90.00
#
_symmetry.space_group_name_H-M   'P 1'
#
loop_
_entity.id
_entity.type
_entity.pdbx_description
1 polymer ?
#
loop_
_entity_poly.entity_id
_entity_poly.type
_entity_poly.pdbx_seq_one_letter_code
_entity_poly.pdbx_strand_id
1 'polypeptide(L)' 'MSQFEGEPPRTHGRGETWYEPPGSRHIVSRNASDTEPAQIVVFAAVGEHRALKTPLPR' A
#
# COMPACT_ATOMS: atom_id res chain seq x y z
N MET A 1 4.01 -4.71 6.38
CA MET A 1 5.15 -4.51 5.47
C MET A 1 4.61 -4.00 4.14
N SER A 2 5.20 -2.91 3.66
CA SER A 2 4.86 -2.15 2.46
C SER A 2 6.10 -2.07 1.56
N GLN A 3 5.94 -2.17 0.25
CA GLN A 3 7.05 -1.97 -0.68
C GLN A 3 6.56 -1.42 -2.02
N PHE A 4 7.18 -0.31 -2.46
CA PHE A 4 7.09 0.16 -3.83
C PHE A 4 8.19 -0.44 -4.69
N GLU A 5 7.90 -0.68 -5.95
CA GLU A 5 8.87 -1.17 -6.91
C GLU A 5 10.11 -0.26 -6.96
N GLY A 6 11.30 -0.85 -6.82
CA GLY A 6 12.56 -0.11 -6.76
C GLY A 6 12.96 0.40 -5.38
N GLU A 7 12.10 0.28 -4.36
CA GLU A 7 12.40 0.67 -2.98
C GLU A 7 12.57 -0.55 -2.05
N PRO A 8 13.35 -0.42 -0.95
CA PRO A 8 13.38 -1.44 0.09
C PRO A 8 12.03 -1.53 0.81
N PRO A 9 11.64 -2.72 1.30
CA PRO A 9 10.43 -2.86 2.09
C PRO A 9 10.49 -2.07 3.41
N ARG A 10 9.35 -1.52 3.82
CA ARG A 10 9.18 -0.74 5.05
C ARG A 10 8.06 -1.30 5.91
N THR A 11 8.20 -1.21 7.23
CA THR A 11 7.13 -1.50 8.18
C THR A 11 6.66 -0.19 8.79
N HIS A 12 5.36 0.06 8.76
CA HIS A 12 4.75 1.26 9.32
C HIS A 12 4.14 0.97 10.69
N GLY A 13 4.45 1.81 11.67
CA GLY A 13 3.88 1.79 13.00
C GLY A 13 2.59 2.60 13.13
N ARG A 14 1.99 2.56 14.32
CA ARG A 14 0.82 3.41 14.64
C ARG A 14 1.20 4.88 14.55
N GLY A 15 0.35 5.68 13.89
CA GLY A 15 0.58 7.12 13.71
C GLY A 15 1.50 7.48 12.54
N GLU A 16 2.20 6.50 11.95
CA GLU A 16 2.96 6.72 10.72
C GLU A 16 2.04 6.72 9.50
N THR A 17 2.43 7.47 8.49
CA THR A 17 1.70 7.58 7.23
C THR A 17 2.66 7.47 6.05
N TRP A 18 2.14 7.08 4.90
CA TRP A 18 2.86 7.11 3.63
C TRP A 18 1.94 7.60 2.53
N TYR A 19 2.53 7.98 1.40
CA TYR A 19 1.81 8.44 0.23
C TYR A 19 2.15 7.57 -0.99
N GLU A 20 1.12 7.22 -1.75
CA GLU A 20 1.22 6.49 -3.01
C GLU A 20 0.84 7.43 -4.16
N PRO A 21 1.81 7.97 -4.92
CA PRO A 21 1.49 8.76 -6.09
C PRO A 21 0.72 7.95 -7.15
N PRO A 22 -0.08 8.60 -8.00
CA PRO A 22 -0.75 7.93 -9.12
C PRO A 22 0.24 7.13 -9.97
N GLY A 23 -0.08 5.86 -10.22
CA GLY A 23 0.78 4.96 -11.00
C GLY A 23 1.84 4.21 -10.18
N SER A 24 1.93 4.44 -8.87
CA SER A 24 2.79 3.64 -7.98
C SER A 24 2.51 2.14 -8.09
N ARG A 25 3.60 1.36 -8.17
CA ARG A 25 3.56 -0.10 -8.18
C ARG A 25 3.87 -0.63 -6.79
N HIS A 26 2.82 -0.86 -5.99
CA HIS A 26 2.89 -1.43 -4.66
C HIS A 26 2.99 -2.96 -4.75
N ILE A 27 4.20 -3.50 -4.60
CA ILE A 27 4.51 -4.91 -4.88
C ILE A 27 4.43 -5.81 -3.66
N VAL A 28 4.51 -5.26 -2.44
CA VAL A 28 4.29 -6.01 -1.20
C VAL A 28 3.32 -5.28 -0.30
N SER A 29 2.16 -5.88 -0.05
CA SER A 29 1.21 -5.41 0.97
C SER A 29 0.81 -6.60 1.84
N ARG A 30 1.41 -6.69 3.02
CA ARG A 30 1.10 -7.77 4.00
C ARG A 30 1.20 -7.28 5.43
N ASN A 31 0.55 -7.99 6.34
CA ASN A 31 0.82 -7.82 7.76
C ASN A 31 2.32 -8.10 8.03
N ALA A 32 2.96 -7.22 8.81
CA ALA A 32 4.34 -7.40 9.24
C ALA A 32 4.46 -8.41 10.39
N SER A 33 3.40 -8.58 11.19
CA SER A 33 3.35 -9.58 12.25
C SER A 33 2.71 -10.86 11.72
N ASP A 34 3.28 -12.00 12.12
CA ASP A 34 2.73 -13.33 11.83
C ASP A 34 1.71 -13.77 12.90
N THR A 35 1.61 -13.04 14.02
CA THR A 35 0.81 -13.44 15.20
C THR A 35 -0.18 -12.38 15.66
N GLU A 36 0.10 -11.10 15.42
CA GLU A 36 -0.74 -9.99 15.87
C GLU A 36 -1.48 -9.34 14.69
N PRO A 37 -2.78 -9.03 14.82
CA PRO A 37 -3.53 -8.34 13.78
C PRO A 37 -3.08 -6.88 13.63
N ALA A 38 -3.15 -6.35 12.40
CA ALA A 38 -2.88 -4.96 12.09
C ALA A 38 -4.01 -4.34 11.26
N GLN A 39 -4.27 -3.05 11.48
CA GLN A 39 -5.24 -2.27 10.71
C GLN A 39 -4.58 -1.00 10.16
N ILE A 40 -4.92 -0.66 8.93
CA ILE A 40 -4.51 0.57 8.26
C ILE A 40 -5.76 1.27 7.72
N VAL A 41 -5.77 2.60 7.75
CA VAL A 41 -6.81 3.42 7.11
C VAL A 41 -6.21 4.04 5.87
N VAL A 42 -6.86 3.81 4.73
CA VAL A 42 -6.41 4.34 3.43
C VAL A 42 -7.45 5.30 2.91
N PHE A 43 -7.01 6.51 2.60
CA PHE A 43 -7.80 7.50 1.87
C PHE A 43 -7.31 7.51 0.42
N ALA A 44 -8.24 7.46 -0.53
CA ALA A 44 -7.91 7.51 -1.94
C ALA A 44 -8.81 8.49 -2.68
N ALA A 45 -8.20 9.33 -3.51
CA ALA A 45 -8.87 10.19 -4.47
C ALA A 45 -8.81 9.53 -5.85
N VAL A 46 -9.97 9.23 -6.43
CA VAL A 46 -10.08 8.59 -7.74
C VAL A 46 -11.13 9.33 -8.57
N GLY A 47 -10.89 9.43 -9.88
CA GLY A 47 -11.84 10.03 -10.80
C GLY A 47 -13.15 9.24 -10.88
N GLU A 48 -14.22 9.91 -11.27
CA GLU A 48 -15.52 9.27 -11.47
C GLU A 48 -15.41 8.09 -12.46
N HIS A 49 -16.06 6.98 -12.14
CA HIS A 49 -16.03 5.72 -12.92
C HIS A 49 -14.64 5.12 -13.18
N ARG A 50 -13.58 5.53 -12.46
CA ARG A 50 -12.23 4.96 -12.59
C ARG A 50 -12.00 3.90 -11.51
N ALA A 51 -11.28 2.84 -11.87
CA ALA A 51 -10.83 1.84 -10.90
C ALA A 51 -9.78 2.46 -9.96
N LEU A 52 -9.86 2.12 -8.67
CA LEU A 52 -8.89 2.55 -7.66
C LEU A 52 -7.49 1.96 -7.90
N LYS A 53 -7.41 0.72 -8.37
CA LYS A 53 -6.16 0.00 -8.63
C LYS A 53 -6.23 -0.72 -9.97
N THR A 54 -5.08 -0.86 -10.62
CA THR A 54 -4.91 -1.75 -11.78
C THR A 54 -4.12 -2.98 -11.33
N PRO A 55 -4.53 -4.20 -11.69
CA PRO A 55 -3.74 -5.40 -11.38
C PRO A 55 -2.35 -5.32 -11.99
N LEU A 56 -1.35 -5.82 -11.26
CA LEU A 56 -0.02 -6.01 -11.83
C LEU A 56 -0.08 -7.15 -12.86
N PRO A 57 0.74 -7.09 -13.94
CA PRO A 57 0.95 -8.23 -14.82
C PRO A 57 1.34 -9.48 -14.02
N ARG A 58 0.95 -10.65 -14.51
CA ARG A 58 1.39 -11.93 -13.94
C ARG A 58 2.83 -12.22 -14.31
#